data_AF-A0A4P5XUW7-F1
#
_entry.id   AF-A0A4P5XUW7-F1
#
_cell.length_a   1.000
_cell.length_b   1.000
_cell.length_c   1.000
_cell.angle_alpha   90.00
_cell.angle_beta   90.00
_cell.angle_gamma   90.00
#
_symmetry.space_group_name_H-M   'P 1'
#
loop_
_entity.id
_entity.type
_entity.pdbx_description
1 polymer ?
#
loop_
_entity_poly.entity_id
_entity_poly.type
_entity_poly.pdbx_seq_one_letter_code
_entity_poly.pdbx_strand_id
1 'polypeptide(L)'
;MIYLTGGPPHQNMVDLKPDAPAEIRGEFRPIATNVAGIQLSKHLPRGAAMMDKFTIIYSLVGAEDRHSSFQCATDRLSRQQSQGGWPEIGSVLSKLHGPVDPSVPPAVDLSMKMEHQPYNLPGSGFLGMAHAPFNPSSDAMQNLVLQGVSLDRLTDRGSMSR
;
A
#
# COMPACT_ATOMS: atom_id res chain seq x y z
N MET A 1 6.01 -1.23 20.54
CA MET A 1 5.25 -1.38 19.29
C MET A 1 3.94 -2.06 19.63
N ILE A 2 2.79 -1.41 19.42
CA ILE A 2 1.48 -2.06 19.59
C ILE A 2 1.15 -2.69 18.24
N TYR A 3 1.11 -4.02 18.19
CA TYR A 3 0.75 -4.75 16.98
C TYR A 3 -0.78 -4.78 16.87
N LEU A 4 -1.32 -4.01 15.93
CA LEU A 4 -2.75 -3.97 15.62
C LEU A 4 -2.93 -4.65 14.26
N THR A 5 -3.24 -5.95 14.25
CA THR A 5 -3.35 -6.75 13.02
C THR A 5 -4.35 -6.19 12.03
N GLY A 6 -5.42 -5.51 12.48
CA GLY A 6 -6.40 -4.82 11.63
C GLY A 6 -6.20 -3.31 11.54
N GLY A 7 -5.09 -2.79 12.06
CA GLY A 7 -4.84 -1.37 12.22
C GLY A 7 -5.71 -0.70 13.31
N PRO A 8 -5.35 0.52 13.69
CA PRO A 8 -6.19 1.38 14.54
C PRO A 8 -7.52 1.75 13.87
N PRO A 9 -8.67 1.74 14.59
CA PRO A 9 -9.96 2.13 14.05
C PRO A 9 -9.97 3.56 13.48
N HIS A 10 -10.58 3.76 12.31
CA HIS A 10 -10.68 5.09 11.69
C HIS A 10 -11.38 6.11 12.59
N GLN A 11 -12.39 5.68 13.36
CA GLN A 11 -13.13 6.50 14.34
C GLN A 11 -12.29 7.01 15.51
N ASN A 12 -11.10 6.42 15.71
CA ASN A 12 -10.13 6.80 16.73
C ASN A 12 -8.97 7.62 16.14
N MET A 13 -8.90 7.79 14.81
CA MET A 13 -7.77 8.40 14.12
C MET A 13 -8.14 9.61 13.27
N VAL A 14 -8.93 9.37 12.21
CA VAL A 14 -9.10 10.32 11.09
C VAL A 14 -10.57 10.64 10.81
N ASP A 15 -11.51 9.81 11.27
CA ASP A 15 -12.96 10.01 11.11
C ASP A 15 -13.64 10.00 12.48
N LEU A 16 -13.18 10.87 13.38
CA LEU A 16 -13.72 10.93 14.73
C LEU A 16 -15.18 11.38 14.70
N LYS A 17 -16.00 10.76 15.57
CA LYS A 17 -17.41 11.11 15.76
C LYS A 17 -17.64 11.63 17.17
N PRO A 18 -17.05 12.78 17.57
CA PRO A 18 -17.05 13.24 18.96
C PRO A 18 -18.47 13.46 19.53
N ASP A 19 -19.42 13.77 18.65
CA ASP A 19 -20.81 14.07 18.98
C ASP A 19 -21.75 12.85 18.85
N ALA A 20 -21.25 11.70 18.41
CA ALA A 20 -22.03 10.46 18.40
C ALA A 20 -22.27 9.95 19.84
N PRO A 21 -23.30 9.10 20.06
CA PRO A 21 -23.55 8.46 21.35
C PRO A 21 -22.29 7.79 21.93
N ALA A 22 -22.21 7.69 23.25
CA ALA A 22 -21.03 7.18 23.96
C ALA A 22 -20.67 5.74 23.55
N GLU A 23 -21.67 4.96 23.14
CA GLU A 23 -21.57 3.59 22.67
C GLU A 23 -21.02 3.47 21.23
N ILE A 24 -21.05 4.57 20.47
CA ILE A 24 -20.63 4.64 19.07
C ILE A 24 -19.33 5.40 18.92
N ARG A 25 -19.16 6.52 19.64
CA ARG A 25 -17.97 7.36 19.50
C ARG A 25 -16.73 6.69 20.08
N GLY A 26 -15.60 6.93 19.42
CA GLY A 26 -14.28 6.60 19.95
C GLY A 26 -13.96 7.32 21.27
N GLU A 27 -13.04 6.76 22.05
CA GLU A 27 -12.59 7.33 23.32
C GLU A 27 -11.72 8.59 23.16
N PHE A 28 -11.14 8.79 21.97
CA PHE A 28 -10.20 9.88 21.72
C PHE A 28 -10.92 11.17 21.32
N ARG A 29 -10.28 12.29 21.64
CA ARG A 29 -10.75 13.63 21.30
C ARG A 29 -10.01 14.17 20.08
N PRO A 30 -10.68 14.94 19.22
CA PRO A 30 -10.04 15.60 18.11
C PRO A 30 -9.15 16.76 18.55
N ILE A 31 -8.19 17.12 17.71
CA ILE A 31 -7.43 18.37 17.72
C ILE A 31 -7.62 19.07 16.38
N ALA A 32 -7.54 20.40 16.38
CA ALA A 32 -7.53 21.17 15.14
C ALA A 32 -6.26 20.89 14.34
N THR A 33 -6.38 20.93 13.01
CA THR A 33 -5.24 20.87 12.10
C THR A 33 -4.83 22.27 11.62
N ASN A 34 -3.74 22.37 10.86
CA ASN A 34 -3.36 23.62 10.19
C ASN A 34 -4.28 23.99 9.01
N VAL A 35 -5.27 23.17 8.67
CA VAL A 35 -6.33 23.46 7.71
C VAL A 35 -7.66 23.66 8.44
N ALA A 36 -8.28 24.82 8.26
CA ALA A 36 -9.53 25.16 8.92
C ALA A 36 -10.66 24.17 8.59
N GLY A 37 -11.43 23.77 9.59
CA GLY A 37 -12.54 22.82 9.45
C GLY A 37 -12.13 21.34 9.44
N ILE A 38 -10.82 21.03 9.43
CA ILE A 38 -10.33 19.65 9.49
C ILE A 38 -9.79 19.36 10.89
N GLN A 39 -10.16 18.19 11.42
CA GLN A 39 -9.73 17.69 12.72
C GLN A 39 -9.18 16.26 12.59
N LEU A 40 -8.19 15.95 13.41
CA LEU A 40 -7.62 14.60 13.56
C LEU A 40 -7.57 14.22 15.04
N SER A 41 -7.33 12.95 15.33
CA SER A 41 -7.16 12.48 16.71
C SER A 41 -6.00 13.19 17.40
N LYS A 42 -6.14 13.51 18.69
CA LYS A 42 -5.06 14.10 19.52
C LYS A 42 -3.75 13.30 19.49
N HIS A 43 -3.80 12.03 19.10
CA HIS A 43 -2.65 11.14 18.95
C HIS A 43 -1.92 11.27 17.61
N LEU A 44 -2.40 12.14 16.70
CA LEU A 44 -1.78 12.44 15.41
C LEU A 44 -1.31 13.91 15.30
N PRO A 45 -0.56 14.46 16.26
CA PRO A 45 -0.20 15.88 16.27
C PRO A 45 0.65 16.29 15.06
N ARG A 46 1.54 15.40 14.60
CA ARG A 46 2.34 15.64 13.37
C ARG A 46 1.48 15.61 12.12
N GLY A 47 0.50 14.70 12.05
CA GLY A 47 -0.47 14.66 10.95
C GLY A 47 -1.29 15.94 10.90
N ALA A 48 -1.75 16.43 12.06
CA ALA A 48 -2.51 17.68 12.17
C ALA A 48 -1.69 18.91 11.73
N ALA A 49 -0.39 18.93 12.03
CA ALA A 49 0.52 19.99 11.60
C ALA A 49 0.88 19.95 10.10
N MET A 50 0.62 18.84 9.41
CA MET A 50 0.93 18.62 8.00
C MET A 50 -0.35 18.46 7.14
N MET A 51 -1.51 18.85 7.66
CA MET A 51 -2.79 18.61 6.98
C MET A 51 -2.89 19.35 5.64
N ASP A 52 -2.18 20.47 5.49
CA ASP A 52 -1.99 21.19 4.22
C ASP A 52 -1.22 20.41 3.14
N LYS A 53 -0.61 19.26 3.50
CA LYS A 53 0.09 18.35 2.58
C LYS A 53 -0.71 17.12 2.21
N PHE A 54 -1.91 16.94 2.78
CA PHE A 54 -2.76 15.79 2.53
C PHE A 54 -4.02 16.20 1.77
N THR A 55 -4.58 15.23 1.03
CA THR A 55 -5.91 15.35 0.42
C THR A 55 -6.83 14.34 1.07
N ILE A 56 -8.00 14.78 1.53
CA ILE A 56 -9.02 13.88 2.08
C ILE A 56 -9.96 13.42 0.97
N ILE A 57 -10.22 12.12 0.93
CA ILE A 57 -11.16 11.50 0.01
C ILE A 57 -12.35 11.00 0.83
N TYR A 58 -13.49 11.70 0.71
CA TYR A 58 -14.76 11.33 1.37
C TYR A 58 -15.65 10.43 0.49
N SER A 59 -15.26 10.19 -0.75
CA SER A 59 -16.06 9.49 -1.75
C SER A 59 -15.84 7.98 -1.78
N LEU A 60 -15.14 7.41 -0.81
CA LEU A 60 -14.89 5.97 -0.77
C LEU A 60 -16.16 5.24 -0.27
N VAL A 61 -16.73 4.40 -1.12
CA VAL A 61 -17.95 3.63 -0.85
C VAL A 61 -17.75 2.17 -1.25
N GLY A 62 -18.44 1.25 -0.55
CA GLY A 62 -18.43 -0.17 -0.88
C GLY A 62 -17.23 -0.96 -0.34
N ALA A 63 -16.60 -0.49 0.74
CA ALA A 63 -15.63 -1.29 1.48
C ALA A 63 -16.33 -2.52 2.10
N GLU A 64 -15.76 -3.71 1.92
CA GLU A 64 -16.22 -4.91 2.62
C GLU A 64 -15.51 -5.05 3.97
N ASP A 65 -16.25 -5.52 4.99
CA ASP A 65 -15.68 -5.90 6.29
C ASP A 65 -14.91 -7.22 6.16
N ARG A 66 -13.73 -7.13 5.55
CA ARG A 66 -12.82 -8.24 5.32
C ARG A 66 -11.41 -7.84 5.66
N HIS A 67 -10.74 -8.75 6.33
CA HIS A 67 -9.31 -8.64 6.56
C HIS A 67 -8.55 -9.17 5.34
N SER A 68 -8.52 -8.38 4.26
CA SER A 68 -7.87 -8.76 3.00
C SER A 68 -7.24 -7.57 2.29
N SER A 69 -6.10 -7.80 1.65
CA SER A 69 -5.43 -6.80 0.81
C SER A 69 -6.09 -6.62 -0.57
N PHE A 70 -6.96 -7.56 -0.98
CA PHE A 70 -7.47 -7.65 -2.35
C PHE A 70 -8.14 -6.35 -2.82
N GLN A 71 -9.09 -5.82 -2.04
CA GLN A 71 -9.79 -4.60 -2.41
C GLN A 71 -8.86 -3.38 -2.40
N CYS A 72 -7.95 -3.31 -1.43
CA CYS A 72 -6.94 -2.25 -1.35
C CYS A 72 -5.99 -2.26 -2.55
N ALA A 73 -5.65 -3.45 -3.07
CA ALA A 73 -4.69 -3.63 -4.15
C ALA A 73 -5.33 -3.53 -5.54
N THR A 74 -6.60 -3.86 -5.69
CA THR A 74 -7.28 -3.99 -7.01
C THR A 74 -8.41 -2.98 -7.22
N ASP A 75 -8.88 -2.31 -6.18
CA ASP A 75 -10.12 -1.51 -6.17
C ASP A 75 -11.38 -2.34 -6.54
N ARG A 76 -11.30 -3.67 -6.40
CA ARG A 76 -12.39 -4.60 -6.74
C ARG A 76 -12.76 -5.46 -5.54
N LEU A 77 -14.03 -5.87 -5.50
CA LEU A 77 -14.46 -6.91 -4.58
C LEU A 77 -13.96 -8.27 -5.07
N SER A 78 -13.68 -9.19 -4.13
CA SER A 78 -13.13 -10.51 -4.46
C SER A 78 -14.13 -11.47 -5.09
N ARG A 79 -15.39 -11.06 -5.20
CA ARG A 79 -16.47 -11.79 -5.90
C ARG A 79 -16.44 -11.53 -7.41
N GLN A 80 -16.89 -12.50 -8.19
CA GLN A 80 -17.08 -12.38 -9.65
C GLN A 80 -15.80 -11.95 -10.39
N GLN A 81 -14.66 -12.53 -10.01
CA GLN A 81 -13.41 -12.26 -10.70
C GLN A 81 -13.46 -12.80 -12.13
N SER A 82 -12.79 -12.10 -13.05
CA SER A 82 -12.52 -12.64 -14.39
C SER A 82 -11.65 -13.89 -14.31
N GLN A 83 -11.61 -14.66 -15.39
CA GLN A 83 -10.65 -15.74 -15.51
C GLN A 83 -9.22 -15.18 -15.31
N GLY A 84 -8.45 -15.80 -14.41
CA GLY A 84 -7.13 -15.31 -14.02
C GLY A 84 -7.09 -14.29 -12.88
N GLY A 85 -8.23 -13.77 -12.41
CA GLY A 85 -8.30 -12.84 -11.27
C GLY A 85 -8.05 -11.37 -11.62
N TRP A 86 -8.40 -10.44 -10.72
CA TRP A 86 -8.14 -9.01 -10.93
C TRP A 86 -6.67 -8.68 -10.65
N PRO A 87 -5.99 -7.92 -11.53
CA PRO A 87 -4.62 -7.47 -11.30
C PRO A 87 -4.58 -6.41 -10.20
N GLU A 88 -3.51 -6.43 -9.39
CA GLU A 88 -3.22 -5.31 -8.51
C GLU A 88 -2.73 -4.08 -9.26
N ILE A 89 -2.77 -2.92 -8.58
CA ILE A 89 -2.41 -1.63 -9.16
C ILE A 89 -0.99 -1.61 -9.74
N GLY A 90 -0.02 -2.27 -9.09
CA GLY A 90 1.35 -2.39 -9.61
C GLY A 90 1.39 -3.09 -10.97
N SER A 91 0.61 -4.15 -11.13
CA SER A 91 0.51 -4.90 -12.39
C SER A 91 -0.21 -4.11 -13.48
N VAL A 92 -1.25 -3.34 -13.11
CA VAL A 92 -1.93 -2.41 -14.02
C VAL A 92 -0.97 -1.31 -14.50
N LEU A 93 -0.20 -0.71 -13.61
CA LEU A 93 0.80 0.31 -13.96
C LEU A 93 1.90 -0.28 -14.85
N SER A 94 2.36 -1.50 -14.55
CA SER A 94 3.29 -2.24 -15.42
C SER A 94 2.73 -2.42 -16.83
N LYS A 95 1.44 -2.71 -16.99
CA LYS A 95 0.81 -2.85 -18.30
C LYS A 95 0.66 -1.54 -19.05
N LEU A 96 0.24 -0.48 -18.36
CA LEU A 96 -0.11 0.80 -18.97
C LEU A 96 1.12 1.66 -19.28
N HIS A 97 2.13 1.62 -18.42
CA HIS A 97 3.28 2.51 -18.49
C HIS A 97 4.60 1.78 -18.75
N GLY A 98 4.68 0.48 -18.44
CA GLY A 98 5.93 -0.26 -18.55
C GLY A 98 7.04 0.30 -17.62
N PRO A 99 8.28 -0.15 -17.81
CA PRO A 99 9.41 0.36 -17.03
C PRO A 99 9.78 1.78 -17.46
N VAL A 100 10.07 2.64 -16.47
CA VAL A 100 10.67 3.97 -16.71
C VAL A 100 12.13 3.82 -17.16
N ASP A 101 12.84 2.87 -16.56
CA ASP A 101 14.20 2.48 -16.93
C ASP A 101 14.20 0.97 -17.21
N PRO A 102 14.68 0.50 -18.38
CA PRO A 102 14.69 -0.92 -18.71
C PRO A 102 15.44 -1.82 -17.72
N SER A 103 16.31 -1.25 -16.89
CA SER A 103 17.05 -1.96 -15.83
C SER A 103 16.27 -2.14 -14.54
N VAL A 104 15.10 -1.50 -14.38
CA VAL A 104 14.28 -1.53 -13.17
C VAL A 104 12.91 -2.15 -13.46
N PRO A 105 12.45 -3.13 -12.65
CA PRO A 105 11.10 -3.66 -12.79
C PRO A 105 10.04 -2.55 -12.63
N PRO A 106 8.98 -2.55 -13.45
CA PRO A 106 7.93 -1.53 -13.38
C PRO A 106 7.06 -1.62 -12.11
N ALA A 107 7.09 -2.76 -11.42
CA ALA A 107 6.42 -2.98 -10.14
C ALA A 107 7.26 -3.87 -9.24
N VAL A 108 7.32 -3.54 -7.95
CA VAL A 108 8.03 -4.30 -6.92
C VAL A 108 7.08 -4.53 -5.76
N ASP A 109 6.97 -5.79 -5.32
CA ASP A 109 6.20 -6.17 -4.15
C ASP A 109 7.15 -6.45 -2.98
N LEU A 110 7.12 -5.60 -1.97
CA LEU A 110 7.91 -5.73 -0.74
C LEU A 110 7.08 -6.29 0.43
N SER A 111 5.88 -6.78 0.16
CA SER A 111 5.06 -7.44 1.18
C SER A 111 5.69 -8.77 1.58
N MET A 112 5.72 -9.01 2.89
CA MET A 112 6.13 -10.28 3.43
C MET A 112 5.02 -11.31 3.24
N LYS A 113 5.40 -12.55 2.94
CA LYS A 113 4.45 -13.65 2.80
C LYS A 113 3.75 -13.92 4.13
N MET A 114 2.44 -13.68 4.17
CA MET A 114 1.57 -13.90 5.32
C MET A 114 1.02 -15.32 5.33
N GLU A 115 0.98 -15.94 6.51
CA GLU A 115 0.32 -17.24 6.69
C GLU A 115 -1.18 -17.15 6.38
N HIS A 116 -1.85 -16.09 6.88
CA HIS A 116 -3.21 -15.78 6.50
C HIS A 116 -3.26 -15.30 5.04
N GLN A 117 -3.59 -16.22 4.13
CA GLN A 117 -3.48 -16.00 2.68
C GLN A 117 -4.16 -14.72 2.17
N PRO A 118 -5.37 -14.32 2.64
CA PRO A 118 -6.02 -13.08 2.21
C PRO A 118 -5.25 -11.77 2.42
N TYR A 119 -4.19 -11.74 3.24
CA TYR A 119 -3.34 -10.55 3.42
C TYR A 119 -2.32 -10.39 2.30
N ASN A 120 -1.95 -11.48 1.62
CA ASN A 120 -0.99 -11.43 0.53
C ASN A 120 -1.62 -10.73 -0.68
N LEU A 121 -0.80 -9.99 -1.42
CA LEU A 121 -1.27 -9.31 -2.62
C LEU A 121 -1.74 -10.31 -3.70
N PRO A 122 -2.77 -9.97 -4.51
CA PRO A 122 -3.33 -10.88 -5.50
C PRO A 122 -2.45 -11.09 -6.74
N GLY A 123 -1.42 -10.26 -6.93
CA GLY A 123 -0.48 -10.39 -8.03
C GLY A 123 -1.00 -9.84 -9.37
N SER A 124 -0.50 -10.42 -10.46
CA SER A 124 -0.74 -9.98 -11.83
C SER A 124 -2.16 -10.21 -12.37
N GLY A 125 -2.97 -11.04 -11.71
CA GLY A 125 -4.28 -11.41 -12.22
C GLY A 125 -4.25 -11.87 -13.69
N PHE A 126 -5.28 -11.48 -14.46
CA PHE A 126 -5.38 -11.76 -15.90
C PHE A 126 -4.32 -11.07 -16.79
N LEU A 127 -3.51 -10.15 -16.26
CA LEU A 127 -2.42 -9.53 -17.03
C LEU A 127 -1.23 -10.48 -17.22
N GLY A 128 -1.16 -11.55 -16.41
CA GLY A 128 -0.16 -12.60 -16.52
C GLY A 128 1.24 -12.21 -16.05
N MET A 129 2.15 -13.19 -16.10
CA MET A 129 3.46 -13.09 -15.44
C MET A 129 4.37 -11.99 -15.98
N ALA A 130 4.16 -11.53 -17.22
CA ALA A 130 4.89 -10.40 -17.78
C ALA A 130 4.66 -9.08 -17.01
N HIS A 131 3.57 -9.00 -16.24
CA HIS A 131 3.22 -7.82 -15.45
C HIS A 131 3.21 -8.09 -13.94
N ALA A 132 3.64 -9.27 -13.49
CA ALA A 132 3.72 -9.54 -12.06
C ALA A 132 4.80 -8.68 -11.41
N PRO A 133 4.56 -8.13 -10.21
CA PRO A 133 5.59 -7.40 -9.51
C PRO A 133 6.75 -8.32 -9.17
N PHE A 134 7.94 -7.76 -9.24
CA PHE A 134 9.12 -8.42 -8.72
C PHE A 134 9.03 -8.47 -7.19
N ASN A 135 8.93 -9.67 -6.62
CA ASN A 135 8.98 -9.85 -5.17
C ASN A 135 10.37 -10.40 -4.78
N PRO A 136 11.20 -9.62 -4.07
CA PRO A 136 12.51 -10.06 -3.61
C PRO A 136 12.38 -10.89 -2.33
N SER A 137 11.54 -11.92 -2.34
CA SER A 137 11.50 -12.93 -1.28
C SER A 137 11.94 -14.29 -1.82
N SER A 138 12.63 -15.06 -0.98
CA SER A 138 13.26 -16.35 -1.31
C SER A 138 14.32 -16.30 -2.43
N ASP A 139 14.24 -17.19 -3.43
CA ASP A 139 15.30 -17.49 -4.41
C ASP A 139 15.65 -16.29 -5.29
N ALA A 140 14.70 -15.36 -5.48
CA ALA A 140 14.95 -14.09 -6.18
C ALA A 140 16.01 -13.25 -5.45
N MET A 141 16.04 -13.26 -4.11
CA MET A 141 17.09 -12.57 -3.34
C MET A 141 18.45 -13.21 -3.48
N GLN A 142 18.54 -14.54 -3.65
CA GLN A 142 19.82 -15.21 -3.85
C GLN A 142 20.52 -14.70 -5.12
N ASN A 143 19.73 -14.38 -6.16
CA ASN A 143 20.23 -13.79 -7.40
C ASN A 143 20.62 -12.30 -7.27
N LEU A 144 20.22 -11.63 -6.18
CA LEU A 144 20.57 -10.23 -5.89
C LEU A 144 21.79 -10.11 -4.95
N VAL A 145 22.31 -11.22 -4.43
CA VAL A 145 23.55 -11.22 -3.64
C VAL A 145 24.74 -11.09 -4.58
N LEU A 146 25.61 -10.10 -4.33
CA LEU A 146 26.83 -9.92 -5.11
C LEU A 146 27.78 -11.09 -4.88
N GLN A 147 27.97 -11.92 -5.91
CA GLN A 147 28.94 -13.02 -5.88
C GLN A 147 30.29 -12.54 -6.40
N GLY A 148 31.20 -12.15 -5.50
CA GLY A 148 32.58 -11.80 -5.86
C GLY A 148 32.75 -10.44 -6.55
N VAL A 149 31.76 -9.54 -6.43
CA VAL A 149 31.79 -8.18 -7.01
C VAL A 149 31.65 -7.15 -5.87
N SER A 150 32.56 -6.16 -5.81
CA SER A 150 32.47 -5.09 -4.81
C SER A 150 31.40 -4.06 -5.16
N LEU A 151 30.86 -3.39 -4.14
CA LEU A 151 29.88 -2.31 -4.31
C LEU A 151 30.42 -1.15 -5.17
N ASP A 152 31.74 -0.96 -5.24
CA ASP A 152 32.40 0.07 -6.04
C ASP A 152 32.15 -0.09 -7.55
N ARG A 153 31.77 -1.29 -8.02
CA ARG A 153 31.36 -1.51 -9.41
C ARG A 153 29.93 -1.07 -9.72
N LEU A 154 29.08 -0.87 -8.71
CA LEU A 154 27.70 -0.43 -8.92
C LEU A 154 27.60 1.08 -9.18
N THR A 155 28.51 1.87 -8.63
CA THR A 155 28.59 3.32 -8.82
C THR A 155 29.09 3.73 -10.20
N ASP A 156 29.75 2.83 -10.93
CA ASP A 156 30.30 3.08 -12.28
C ASP A 156 29.24 2.95 -13.41
N ARG A 157 27.99 2.59 -13.09
CA ARG A 157 26.94 2.38 -14.11
C ARG A 157 26.58 3.64 -14.91
N GLY A 158 26.92 4.83 -14.41
CA GLY A 158 26.80 6.08 -15.16
C GLY A 158 27.77 6.21 -16.35
N SER A 159 28.85 5.42 -16.40
CA SER A 159 29.83 5.46 -17.50
C SER A 159 29.47 4.54 -18.66
N MET A 160 28.55 3.59 -18.46
CA MET A 160 28.17 2.55 -19.44
C MET A 160 26.86 2.81 -20.21
N SER A 161 26.17 3.93 -19.95
CA SER A 161 24.92 4.33 -20.66
C SER A 161 25.14 5.42 -21.73
N ARG A 162 26.23 5.32 -22.50
CA ARG A 162 26.43 6.11 -23.73
C ARG A 162 26.38 5.24 -24.97
#